data_AF-A0A9D4W0G2-F1
#
_entry.id   AF-A0A9D4W0G2-F1
#
_cell.length_a   1.000
_cell.length_b   1.000
_cell.length_c   1.000
_cell.angle_alpha   90.00
_cell.angle_beta   90.00
_cell.angle_gamma   90.00
#
_symmetry.space_group_name_H-M   'P 1'
#
loop_
_entity.id
_entity.type
_entity.pdbx_description
1 polymer ?
#
loop_
_entity_poly.entity_id
_entity_poly.type
_entity_poly.pdbx_seq_one_letter_code
_entity_poly.pdbx_strand_id
1 'polypeptide(L)'
;MSKAIEAITGVRAEVDKLSDRVSVLEVAINAGDKASEKEFLLLTELLMKQLLKLDGIEAEGEAKLQRKAEVRRVQGLVDMLDSLKARNSNPSGQSGSAATGTTHWETFDTVTEDSNDPSSATTPSSTKVSQDWERFD
;
A
#
# COMPACT_ATOMS: atom_id res chain seq x y z
N MET A 1 25.84 27.66 -2.60
CA MET A 1 24.74 26.69 -2.77
C MET A 1 23.46 27.35 -2.28
N SER A 2 22.34 27.20 -2.99
CA SER A 2 21.11 27.95 -2.72
C SER A 2 20.50 27.58 -1.36
N LYS A 3 20.03 28.56 -0.59
CA LYS A 3 19.38 28.40 0.73
C LYS A 3 18.27 27.33 0.76
N ALA A 4 17.53 27.17 -0.34
CA ALA A 4 16.52 26.12 -0.49
C ALA A 4 17.12 24.70 -0.48
N ILE A 5 18.25 24.49 -1.15
CA ILE A 5 18.93 23.18 -1.19
C ILE A 5 19.47 22.82 0.21
N GLU A 6 20.01 23.79 0.93
CA GLU A 6 20.46 23.60 2.31
C GLU A 6 19.29 23.22 3.23
N ALA A 7 18.16 23.93 3.14
CA ALA A 7 16.95 23.60 3.90
C ALA A 7 16.41 22.20 3.56
N ILE A 8 16.37 21.82 2.28
CA ILE A 8 15.97 20.48 1.84
C ILE A 8 16.93 19.43 2.38
N THR A 9 18.23 19.70 2.39
CA THR A 9 19.25 18.78 2.93
C THR A 9 19.05 18.57 4.43
N GLY A 10 18.74 19.64 5.17
CA GLY A 10 18.40 19.55 6.60
C GLY A 10 17.15 18.70 6.84
N VAL A 11 16.10 18.86 6.03
CA VAL A 11 14.91 18.00 6.12
C VAL A 11 15.24 16.55 5.78
N ARG A 12 16.02 16.30 4.73
CA ARG A 12 16.43 14.94 4.34
C ARG A 12 17.13 14.22 5.49
N ALA A 13 18.05 14.89 6.18
CA ALA A 13 18.76 14.30 7.32
C ALA A 13 17.81 13.91 8.47
N GLU A 14 16.75 14.67 8.72
CA GLU A 14 15.71 14.30 9.69
C GLU A 14 14.85 13.14 9.19
N VAL A 15 14.48 13.14 7.90
CA VAL A 15 13.71 12.05 7.31
C VAL A 15 14.52 10.74 7.27
N ASP A 16 15.84 10.79 7.11
CA ASP A 16 16.73 9.61 7.20
C ASP A 16 16.65 8.96 8.58
N LYS A 17 16.75 9.76 9.66
CA LYS A 17 16.58 9.26 11.03
C LYS A 17 15.21 8.64 11.26
N LEU A 18 14.16 9.23 10.68
CA LEU A 18 12.80 8.68 10.78
C LEU A 18 12.68 7.38 9.98
N SER A 19 13.28 7.30 8.80
CA SER A 19 13.35 6.11 7.97
C SER A 19 14.02 4.95 8.71
N ASP A 20 15.12 5.21 9.40
CA ASP A 20 15.80 4.18 10.21
C ASP A 20 14.89 3.62 11.31
N ARG A 21 14.12 4.49 11.97
CA ARG A 21 13.15 4.07 12.99
C ARG A 21 11.99 3.26 12.40
N VAL A 22 11.49 3.64 11.23
CA VAL A 22 10.46 2.87 10.51
C VAL A 22 11.00 1.50 10.11
N SER A 23 12.25 1.40 9.67
CA SER A 23 12.91 0.14 9.32
C SER A 23 13.07 -0.79 10.54
N VAL A 24 13.52 -0.25 11.68
CA VAL A 24 13.60 -1.02 12.93
C VAL A 24 12.22 -1.54 13.34
N LEU A 25 11.20 -0.69 13.24
CA LEU A 25 9.81 -1.05 13.54
C LEU A 25 9.28 -2.13 12.59
N GLU A 26 9.59 -2.05 11.30
CA GLU A 26 9.24 -3.06 10.30
C GLU A 26 9.84 -4.43 10.65
N VAL A 27 11.13 -4.46 10.99
CA VAL A 27 11.81 -5.71 11.36
C VAL A 27 11.16 -6.34 12.61
N ALA A 28 10.86 -5.54 13.63
CA ALA A 28 10.20 -6.02 14.84
C ALA A 28 8.80 -6.61 14.55
N ILE A 29 7.97 -5.90 13.79
CA ILE A 29 6.62 -6.37 13.43
C ILE A 29 6.70 -7.64 12.56
N ASN A 30 7.67 -7.73 11.66
CA ASN A 30 7.89 -8.93 10.84
C ASN A 30 8.39 -10.12 11.67
N ALA A 31 9.11 -9.87 12.76
CA ALA A 31 9.49 -10.90 13.74
C ALA A 31 8.31 -11.35 14.63
N GLY A 32 7.17 -10.66 14.55
CA GLY A 32 5.96 -10.94 15.33
C GLY A 32 5.83 -10.13 16.62
N ASP A 33 6.73 -9.18 16.86
CA ASP A 33 6.64 -8.29 18.01
C ASP A 33 5.48 -7.29 17.85
N LYS A 34 4.88 -6.93 18.98
CA LYS A 34 3.82 -5.91 19.06
C LYS A 34 4.42 -4.55 19.39
N ALA A 35 4.25 -3.60 18.49
CA ALA A 35 4.56 -2.20 18.76
C ALA A 35 3.36 -1.45 19.36
N SER A 36 3.65 -0.41 20.14
CA SER A 36 2.60 0.41 20.77
C SER A 36 1.94 1.34 19.75
N GLU A 37 0.62 1.54 19.86
CA GLU A 37 -0.12 2.49 19.01
C GLU A 37 0.48 3.91 19.04
N LYS A 38 0.98 4.32 20.21
CA LYS A 38 1.63 5.61 20.42
C LYS A 38 2.88 5.79 19.56
N GLU A 39 3.62 4.72 19.29
CA GLU A 39 4.82 4.77 18.47
C GLU A 39 4.50 5.09 17.00
N PHE A 40 3.45 4.48 16.45
CA PHE A 40 2.96 4.80 15.11
C PHE A 40 2.50 6.26 15.04
N LEU A 41 1.66 6.71 15.99
CA LEU A 41 1.19 8.10 16.03
C LEU A 41 2.35 9.10 16.06
N LEU A 42 3.34 8.87 16.91
CA LEU A 42 4.51 9.74 17.02
C LEU A 42 5.35 9.78 15.75
N LEU A 43 5.56 8.63 15.09
CA LEU A 43 6.30 8.58 13.81
C LEU A 43 5.52 9.29 12.69
N THR A 44 4.21 9.08 12.59
CA THR A 44 3.35 9.80 11.64
C THR A 44 3.43 11.31 11.87
N GLU A 45 3.27 11.78 13.12
CA GLU A 45 3.38 13.20 13.45
C GLU A 45 4.73 13.80 13.06
N LEU A 46 5.83 13.08 13.30
CA LEU A 46 7.16 13.55 12.95
C LEU A 46 7.37 13.61 11.43
N LEU A 47 6.85 12.65 10.67
CA LEU A 47 6.87 12.65 9.20
C LEU A 47 6.02 13.81 8.64
N MET A 48 4.81 14.01 9.17
CA MET A 48 3.94 15.13 8.78
C MET A 48 4.59 16.49 9.05
N LYS A 49 5.33 16.63 10.17
CA LYS A 49 6.12 17.84 10.43
C LYS A 49 7.19 18.08 9.36
N GLN A 50 7.82 17.04 8.81
CA GLN A 50 8.77 17.21 7.71
C GLN A 50 8.08 17.62 6.41
N LEU A 51 6.88 17.07 6.10
CA LEU A 51 6.08 17.53 4.95
C LEU A 51 5.75 19.02 5.04
N LEU A 52 5.28 19.48 6.19
CA LEU A 52 4.98 20.91 6.41
C LEU A 52 6.23 21.80 6.23
N LYS A 53 7.41 21.33 6.66
CA LYS A 53 8.67 22.05 6.40
C LYS A 53 8.99 22.09 4.91
N LEU A 54 8.82 20.99 4.18
CA LEU A 54 9.04 20.96 2.73
C LEU A 54 8.08 21.91 2.01
N ASP A 55 6.81 21.95 2.40
CA ASP A 55 5.81 22.85 1.82
C ASP A 55 6.15 24.33 2.03
N GLY A 56 6.80 24.66 3.16
CA GLY A 56 7.29 26.00 3.46
C GLY A 56 8.57 26.41 2.73
N ILE A 57 9.24 25.52 2.01
CA ILE A 57 10.48 25.86 1.27
C ILE A 57 10.12 26.39 -0.12
N GLU A 58 10.34 27.67 -0.36
CA GLU A 58 10.33 28.24 -1.71
C GLU A 58 11.54 27.74 -2.51
N ALA A 59 11.28 27.05 -3.62
CA ALA A 59 12.30 26.45 -4.45
C ALA A 59 11.90 26.46 -5.93
N GLU A 60 12.89 26.71 -6.79
CA GLU A 60 12.76 26.72 -8.25
C GLU A 60 13.80 25.82 -8.90
N GLY A 61 13.62 25.52 -10.20
CA GLY A 61 14.53 24.68 -10.99
C GLY A 61 14.83 23.34 -10.31
N GLU A 62 16.11 23.02 -10.18
CA GLU A 62 16.61 21.78 -9.56
C GLU A 62 16.18 21.63 -8.10
N ALA A 63 16.20 22.71 -7.32
CA ALA A 63 15.79 22.67 -5.91
C ALA A 63 14.32 22.26 -5.76
N LYS A 64 13.45 22.67 -6.71
CA LYS A 64 12.05 22.24 -6.75
C LYS A 64 11.91 20.74 -7.03
N LEU A 65 12.77 20.19 -7.89
CA LEU A 65 12.80 18.75 -8.18
C LEU A 65 13.24 17.96 -6.95
N GLN A 66 14.30 18.40 -6.26
CA GLN A 66 14.76 17.78 -5.01
C GLN A 66 13.69 17.82 -3.92
N ARG A 67 13.03 18.96 -3.72
CA ARG A 67 11.90 19.09 -2.79
C ARG A 67 10.78 18.10 -3.11
N LYS A 68 10.40 17.99 -4.39
CA LYS A 68 9.35 17.05 -4.85
C LYS A 68 9.75 15.58 -4.66
N ALA A 69 11.03 15.25 -4.81
CA ALA A 69 11.53 13.90 -4.55
C ALA A 69 11.44 13.58 -3.06
N GLU A 70 11.82 14.54 -2.20
CA GLU A 70 11.77 14.36 -0.76
C GLU A 70 10.34 14.25 -0.22
N VAL A 71 9.39 15.03 -0.74
CA VAL A 71 7.96 14.90 -0.42
C VAL A 71 7.45 13.48 -0.71
N ARG A 72 7.77 12.92 -1.88
CA ARG A 72 7.38 11.55 -2.24
C ARG A 72 7.99 10.51 -1.30
N ARG A 73 9.24 10.72 -0.89
CA ARG A 73 9.91 9.82 0.06
C ARG A 73 9.20 9.81 1.40
N VAL A 74 8.85 10.99 1.93
CA VAL A 74 8.12 11.09 3.20
C VAL A 74 6.73 10.45 3.09
N GLN A 75 6.01 10.67 1.99
CA GLN A 75 4.72 10.01 1.75
C GLN A 75 4.85 8.49 1.73
N GLY A 76 5.85 7.94 1.02
CA GLY A 76 6.09 6.48 1.01
C GLY A 76 6.43 5.90 2.39
N LEU A 77 7.10 6.66 3.26
CA LEU A 77 7.33 6.25 4.65
C LEU A 77 6.04 6.25 5.48
N VAL A 78 5.13 7.20 5.25
CA VAL A 78 3.80 7.21 5.89
C VAL A 78 2.97 6.00 5.44
N ASP A 79 2.93 5.72 4.14
CA ASP A 79 2.20 4.56 3.59
C ASP A 79 2.73 3.23 4.16
N MET A 80 4.06 3.12 4.31
CA MET A 80 4.70 1.97 4.95
C MET A 80 4.30 1.86 6.42
N LEU A 81 4.32 2.97 7.16
CA LEU A 81 3.94 3.00 8.57
C LEU A 81 2.48 2.59 8.80
N ASP A 82 1.57 3.03 7.93
CA ASP A 82 0.15 2.65 7.97
C ASP A 82 -0.03 1.14 7.68
N SER A 83 0.74 0.61 6.72
CA SER A 83 0.76 -0.83 6.42
C SER A 83 1.28 -1.66 7.59
N LEU A 84 2.33 -1.19 8.27
CA LEU A 84 2.88 -1.80 9.48
C LEU A 84 1.88 -1.75 10.64
N LYS A 85 1.17 -0.64 10.80
CA LYS A 85 0.14 -0.47 11.84
C LYS A 85 -1.02 -1.44 11.67
N ALA A 86 -1.47 -1.65 10.42
CA ALA A 86 -2.50 -2.64 10.10
C ALA A 86 -2.05 -4.07 10.46
N ARG A 87 -0.81 -4.43 10.08
CA ARG A 87 -0.21 -5.74 10.39
C ARG A 87 0.00 -5.94 11.90
N ASN A 88 0.39 -4.88 12.61
CA ASN A 88 0.54 -4.88 14.06
C ASN A 88 -0.80 -5.09 14.78
N SER A 89 -1.90 -4.59 14.22
CA SER A 89 -3.24 -4.75 14.80
C SER A 89 -3.83 -6.14 14.53
N ASN A 90 -3.62 -6.65 13.32
CA ASN A 90 -4.10 -7.94 12.87
C ASN A 90 -2.91 -8.85 12.52
N PRO A 91 -2.36 -9.60 13.48
CA PRO A 91 -1.37 -10.63 13.21
C PRO A 91 -2.08 -11.85 12.57
N SER A 92 -2.82 -11.65 11.48
CA SER A 92 -3.20 -12.76 10.63
C SER A 92 -1.89 -13.30 10.09
N GLY A 93 -1.52 -14.48 10.59
CA GLY A 93 -0.23 -15.09 10.35
C GLY A 93 0.14 -14.95 8.89
N GLN A 94 1.33 -14.43 8.63
CA GLN A 94 2.01 -14.66 7.37
C GLN A 94 2.33 -16.15 7.34
N SER A 95 1.30 -16.98 7.13
CA SER A 95 1.47 -18.35 6.69
C SER A 95 2.19 -18.20 5.37
N GLY A 96 3.47 -18.58 5.35
CA GLY A 96 4.19 -18.80 4.11
C GLY A 96 3.31 -19.59 3.16
N SER A 97 3.44 -19.30 1.87
CA SER A 97 2.87 -20.05 0.75
C SER A 97 2.48 -21.49 1.12
N ALA A 98 1.25 -21.69 1.60
CA ALA A 98 0.63 -22.99 1.75
C ALA A 98 -0.13 -23.24 0.45
N ALA A 99 0.66 -23.50 -0.60
CA ALA A 99 0.15 -24.14 -1.80
C ALA A 99 -0.11 -25.60 -1.48
N THR A 100 -1.25 -25.88 -0.87
CA THR A 100 -1.97 -27.16 -0.94
C THR A 100 -3.42 -26.82 -0.59
N GLY A 101 -4.22 -26.38 -1.57
CA GLY A 101 -5.20 -27.27 -2.22
C GLY A 101 -5.90 -28.15 -1.18
N THR A 102 -7.12 -27.91 -0.73
CA THR A 102 -8.33 -27.75 -1.52
C THR A 102 -9.45 -27.42 -0.53
N THR A 103 -9.98 -26.20 -0.57
CA THR A 103 -11.26 -25.92 0.09
C THR A 103 -12.36 -26.23 -0.91
N HIS A 104 -12.76 -27.50 -0.95
CA HIS A 104 -13.94 -27.94 -1.69
C HIS A 104 -15.18 -27.57 -0.86
N TRP A 105 -15.85 -26.49 -1.27
CA TRP A 105 -17.24 -26.23 -0.89
C TRP A 105 -18.05 -26.09 -2.17
N GLU A 106 -19.23 -26.70 -2.15
CA GLU A 106 -20.33 -26.68 -3.13
C GLU A 106 -20.34 -27.84 -4.14
N THR A 107 -21.24 -28.79 -3.89
CA THR A 107 -22.25 -29.18 -4.90
C THR A 107 -23.49 -29.65 -4.14
N PHE A 108 -24.48 -28.78 -4.01
CA PHE A 108 -25.86 -29.19 -3.72
C PHE A 108 -26.56 -29.53 -5.04
N ASP A 109 -27.19 -30.70 -5.01
CA ASP A 109 -28.31 -31.22 -5.80
C ASP A 109 -28.55 -30.71 -7.22
N THR A 110 -28.50 -31.64 -8.18
CA THR A 110 -29.55 -31.70 -9.21
C THR A 110 -29.82 -33.17 -9.58
N VAL A 111 -31.00 -33.65 -9.18
CA VAL A 111 -31.62 -34.84 -9.74
C VAL A 111 -31.94 -34.55 -11.21
N THR A 112 -31.43 -35.33 -12.16
CA THR A 112 -32.18 -35.63 -13.40
C THR A 112 -31.66 -36.90 -14.04
N GLU A 113 -32.62 -37.81 -14.26
CA GLU A 113 -32.59 -38.96 -15.15
C GLU A 113 -32.16 -38.61 -16.60
N ASP A 114 -31.78 -39.67 -17.31
CA ASP A 114 -31.79 -39.85 -18.77
C ASP A 114 -30.48 -39.74 -19.60
N SER A 115 -29.98 -40.94 -19.94
CA SER A 115 -29.72 -41.45 -21.30
C SER A 115 -28.92 -40.64 -22.33
N ASN A 116 -27.68 -41.10 -22.58
CA ASN A 116 -27.17 -41.57 -23.88
C ASN A 116 -27.27 -40.65 -25.14
N ASP A 117 -26.16 -39.99 -25.54
CA ASP A 117 -25.42 -40.14 -26.83
C ASP A 117 -24.48 -38.93 -27.13
N PRO A 118 -23.39 -39.07 -27.93
CA PRO A 118 -22.34 -38.08 -28.13
C PRO A 118 -22.48 -37.30 -29.45
N SER A 119 -22.21 -35.99 -29.45
CA SER A 119 -21.56 -35.32 -30.60
C SER A 119 -21.33 -33.82 -30.46
N SER A 120 -20.09 -33.46 -30.84
CA SER A 120 -19.71 -32.33 -31.71
C SER A 120 -19.98 -30.88 -31.29
N ALA A 121 -18.85 -30.19 -31.06
CA ALA A 121 -18.42 -28.90 -31.61
C ALA A 121 -19.39 -27.70 -31.60
N THR A 122 -18.87 -26.53 -31.19
CA THR A 122 -18.96 -25.22 -31.90
C THR A 122 -18.63 -24.08 -30.92
N THR A 123 -17.57 -23.31 -31.20
CA THR A 123 -17.47 -21.90 -30.77
C THR A 123 -18.28 -21.05 -31.74
N PRO A 124 -18.96 -19.94 -31.32
CA PRO A 124 -18.32 -18.62 -31.48
C PRO A 124 -18.84 -17.46 -30.57
N SER A 125 -18.08 -16.36 -30.62
CA SER A 125 -18.50 -14.93 -30.62
C SER A 125 -19.26 -14.26 -29.46
N SER A 126 -18.56 -13.27 -28.88
CA SER A 126 -18.90 -11.83 -28.78
C SER A 126 -20.32 -11.40 -28.39
N THR A 127 -20.43 -10.65 -27.28
CA THR A 127 -21.40 -9.55 -27.20
C THR A 127 -20.89 -8.42 -26.31
N LYS A 128 -20.84 -7.21 -26.88
CA LYS A 128 -20.75 -5.91 -26.19
C LYS A 128 -21.84 -5.80 -25.13
N VAL A 129 -21.52 -5.26 -23.96
CA VAL A 129 -22.52 -4.60 -23.10
C VAL A 129 -22.07 -3.16 -22.86
N SER A 130 -22.88 -2.24 -23.36
CA SER A 130 -22.81 -0.80 -23.17
C SER A 130 -23.64 -0.40 -21.94
N GLN A 131 -23.56 0.91 -21.65
CA GLN A 131 -24.49 1.73 -20.86
C GLN A 131 -24.24 1.76 -19.36
N ASP A 132 -24.35 2.86 -18.65
CA ASP A 132 -24.57 4.28 -18.95
C ASP A 132 -24.49 4.90 -17.55
N TRP A 133 -23.61 5.89 -17.30
CA TRP A 133 -23.57 6.55 -15.99
C TRP A 133 -23.89 8.02 -16.20
N GLU A 134 -25.20 8.28 -16.22
CA GLU A 134 -25.80 9.61 -16.22
C GLU A 134 -25.32 10.42 -15.00
N ARG A 135 -24.59 11.49 -15.32
CA ARG A 135 -24.76 12.87 -14.87
C ARG A 135 -25.82 13.08 -13.76
N PHE A 136 -25.37 13.56 -12.60
CA PHE A 136 -26.21 14.31 -11.67
C PHE A 136 -25.60 15.70 -11.42
N ASP A 137 -26.48 16.69 -11.33
CA ASP A 137 -26.28 18.15 -11.38
C ASP A 137 -25.28 18.76 -10.39
#